data_AF-A0A7C4KI38-F1
#
_entry.id   AF-A0A7C4KI38-F1
#
_cell.length_a   1.000
_cell.length_b   1.000
_cell.length_c   1.000
_cell.angle_alpha   90.00
_cell.angle_beta   90.00
_cell.angle_gamma   90.00
#
_symmetry.space_group_name_H-M   'P 1'
#
loop_
_entity.id
_entity.type
_entity.pdbx_description
1 polymer ?
#
loop_
_entity_poly.entity_id
_entity_poly.type
_entity_poly.pdbx_seq_one_letter_code
_entity_poly.pdbx_strand_id
1 'polypeptide(L)'
;MATEKEEKSKGRSSLYEATRTLLLAAVGAASLAQDELSAFIDRLVERGEMAEVDARKLVREVMERREKIERERRQQEQKASGATPITRADIEALTARIAELSRQIEELKKASEK
;
A
#
# COMPACT_ATOMS: atom_id res chain seq x y z
N MET A 1 2.40 -28.70 -40.68
CA MET A 1 1.92 -28.62 -39.28
C MET A 1 2.87 -27.86 -38.32
N ALA A 2 3.93 -27.18 -38.79
CA ALA A 2 4.82 -26.41 -37.91
C ALA A 2 4.42 -24.92 -37.78
N THR A 3 3.65 -24.38 -38.72
CA THR A 3 3.32 -22.95 -38.81
C THR A 3 2.13 -22.51 -37.94
N GLU A 4 1.21 -23.42 -37.56
CA GLU A 4 0.06 -23.08 -36.71
C GLU A 4 0.40 -22.96 -35.21
N LYS A 5 1.55 -23.50 -34.78
CA LYS A 5 1.94 -23.50 -33.36
C LYS A 5 2.57 -22.16 -32.91
N GLU A 6 3.16 -21.40 -33.83
CA GLU A 6 3.81 -20.12 -33.51
C GLU A 6 2.82 -18.95 -33.37
N GLU A 7 1.72 -18.93 -34.14
CA GLU A 7 0.74 -17.83 -34.04
C GLU A 7 -0.08 -17.86 -32.75
N LYS A 8 -0.45 -19.05 -32.26
CA LYS A 8 -1.18 -19.19 -30.98
C LYS A 8 -0.36 -18.76 -29.75
N SER A 9 0.97 -18.77 -29.83
CA SER A 9 1.84 -18.33 -28.73
C SER A 9 1.95 -16.80 -28.62
N LYS A 10 1.97 -16.10 -29.76
CA LYS A 10 1.91 -14.62 -29.82
C LYS A 10 0.59 -14.08 -29.28
N GLY A 11 -0.53 -14.74 -29.55
CA GLY A 11 -1.84 -14.34 -29.01
C GLY A 11 -1.96 -14.47 -27.48
N ARG A 12 -1.46 -15.58 -26.91
CA ARG A 12 -1.48 -15.81 -25.45
C ARG A 12 -0.55 -14.84 -24.69
N SER A 13 0.63 -14.57 -25.24
CA SER A 13 1.56 -13.58 -24.66
C SER A 13 1.02 -12.15 -24.77
N SER A 14 0.36 -11.79 -25.87
CA SER A 14 -0.23 -10.46 -26.04
C SER A 14 -1.35 -10.17 -25.04
N LEU A 15 -2.23 -11.13 -24.78
CA LEU A 15 -3.32 -10.97 -23.80
C LEU A 15 -2.78 -10.96 -22.37
N TYR A 16 -1.80 -11.81 -22.06
CA TYR A 16 -1.10 -11.80 -20.78
C TYR A 16 -0.42 -10.45 -20.51
N GLU A 17 0.36 -9.93 -21.46
CA GLU A 17 1.05 -8.66 -21.27
C GLU A 17 0.08 -7.49 -21.12
N ALA A 18 -1.05 -7.50 -21.85
CA ALA A 18 -2.09 -6.49 -21.70
C ALA A 18 -2.76 -6.53 -20.32
N THR A 19 -3.17 -7.72 -19.84
CA THR A 19 -3.76 -7.87 -18.51
C THR A 19 -2.76 -7.59 -17.39
N ARG A 20 -1.51 -8.03 -17.55
CA ARG A 20 -0.39 -7.73 -16.65
C ARG A 20 -0.14 -6.24 -16.55
N THR A 21 -0.02 -5.55 -17.67
CA THR A 21 0.20 -4.09 -17.71
C THR A 21 -0.96 -3.36 -17.06
N LEU A 22 -2.20 -3.75 -17.36
CA LEU A 22 -3.40 -3.15 -16.76
C LEU A 22 -3.42 -3.36 -15.23
N LEU A 23 -3.17 -4.58 -14.77
CA LEU A 23 -3.16 -4.90 -13.34
C LEU A 23 -2.05 -4.14 -12.61
N LEU A 24 -0.83 -4.13 -13.17
CA LEU A 24 0.31 -3.40 -12.60
C LEU A 24 0.09 -1.89 -12.55
N ALA A 25 -0.62 -1.32 -13.53
CA ALA A 25 -1.01 0.09 -13.54
C ALA A 25 -2.14 0.40 -12.53
N ALA A 26 -3.04 -0.56 -12.28
CA ALA A 26 -4.13 -0.41 -11.32
C ALA A 26 -3.71 -0.58 -9.86
N VAL A 27 -2.51 -1.12 -9.59
CA VAL A 27 -1.97 -1.28 -8.23
C VAL A 27 -1.86 0.08 -7.53
N GLY A 28 -2.73 0.31 -6.55
CA GLY A 28 -2.79 1.55 -5.75
C GLY A 28 -3.99 2.44 -6.03
N ALA A 29 -4.65 2.31 -7.20
CA ALA A 29 -5.86 3.06 -7.52
C ALA A 29 -7.14 2.30 -7.13
N ALA A 30 -7.10 0.97 -7.16
CA ALA A 30 -8.20 0.12 -6.75
C ALA A 30 -7.95 -0.45 -5.34
N SER A 31 -8.92 -0.31 -4.45
CA SER A 31 -8.94 -0.93 -3.11
C SER A 31 -9.17 -2.46 -3.18
N LEU A 32 -8.51 -3.15 -4.10
CA LEU A 32 -8.64 -4.60 -4.24
C LEU A 32 -7.90 -5.30 -3.09
N ALA A 33 -8.60 -6.20 -2.40
CA ALA A 33 -8.00 -7.13 -1.45
C ALA A 33 -7.15 -8.17 -2.20
N GLN A 34 -6.15 -8.73 -1.49
CA GLN A 34 -5.26 -9.76 -2.05
C GLN A 34 -6.05 -11.02 -2.47
N ASP A 35 -7.06 -11.38 -1.68
CA ASP A 35 -7.91 -12.55 -1.94
C ASP A 35 -8.79 -12.35 -3.17
N GLU A 36 -9.38 -11.17 -3.33
CA GLU A 36 -10.22 -10.83 -4.49
C GLU A 36 -9.40 -10.81 -5.79
N LEU A 37 -8.17 -10.29 -5.72
CA LEU A 37 -7.23 -10.31 -6.85
C LEU A 37 -6.85 -11.75 -7.24
N SER A 38 -6.55 -12.59 -6.25
CA SER A 38 -6.18 -13.98 -6.49
C SER A 38 -7.34 -14.74 -7.13
N ALA A 39 -8.55 -14.58 -6.59
CA ALA A 39 -9.77 -15.17 -7.15
C ALA A 39 -10.11 -14.66 -8.56
N PHE A 40 -9.78 -13.40 -8.89
CA PHE A 40 -9.93 -12.89 -10.26
C PHE A 40 -8.95 -13.58 -11.22
N ILE A 41 -7.68 -13.69 -10.84
CA ILE A 41 -6.65 -14.34 -11.67
C ILE A 41 -6.94 -15.84 -11.83
N ASP A 42 -7.39 -16.52 -10.77
CA ASP A 42 -7.75 -17.94 -10.82
C ASP A 42 -8.92 -18.19 -11.79
N ARG A 43 -9.93 -17.32 -11.81
CA ARG A 43 -11.02 -17.39 -12.81
C ARG A 43 -10.53 -17.24 -14.24
N LEU A 44 -9.49 -16.45 -14.50
CA LEU A 44 -8.88 -16.34 -15.84
C LEU A 44 -8.17 -17.63 -16.25
N VAL A 45 -7.59 -18.34 -15.28
CA VAL A 45 -6.98 -19.67 -15.50
C VAL A 45 -8.06 -20.71 -15.79
N GLU A 46 -9.12 -20.77 -14.98
CA GLU A 46 -10.24 -21.71 -15.16
C GLU A 46 -10.92 -21.56 -16.52
N ARG A 47 -11.01 -20.33 -17.03
CA ARG A 47 -11.55 -20.02 -18.37
C ARG A 47 -10.57 -20.34 -19.49
N GLY A 48 -9.34 -20.75 -19.17
CA GLY A 48 -8.28 -21.02 -20.14
C GLY A 48 -7.70 -19.76 -20.81
N GLU A 49 -8.04 -18.57 -20.28
CA GLU A 49 -7.60 -17.26 -20.77
C GLU A 49 -6.16 -16.95 -20.30
N MET A 50 -5.71 -17.58 -19.21
CA MET A 50 -4.35 -17.45 -18.67
C MET A 50 -3.76 -18.82 -18.28
N ALA A 51 -2.45 -18.99 -18.39
CA ALA A 51 -1.78 -20.20 -17.88
C ALA A 51 -1.53 -20.09 -16.37
N GLU A 52 -1.55 -21.22 -15.65
CA GLU A 52 -1.26 -21.25 -14.20
C GLU A 52 0.11 -20.65 -13.85
N VAL A 53 1.12 -20.90 -14.68
CA VAL A 53 2.48 -20.37 -14.47
C VAL A 53 2.47 -18.84 -14.55
N ASP A 54 1.76 -18.30 -15.53
CA ASP A 54 1.63 -16.87 -15.77
C ASP A 54 0.81 -16.18 -14.68
N ALA A 55 -0.27 -16.82 -14.22
CA ALA A 55 -1.07 -16.39 -13.08
C ALA A 55 -0.25 -16.27 -11.80
N ARG A 56 0.52 -17.31 -11.45
CA ARG A 56 1.40 -17.29 -10.27
C ARG A 56 2.47 -16.19 -10.37
N LYS A 57 3.00 -15.95 -11.57
CA LYS A 57 3.96 -14.87 -11.81
C LYS A 57 3.30 -13.49 -11.63
N LEU A 58 2.11 -13.31 -12.19
CA LEU A 58 1.35 -12.06 -12.12
C LEU A 58 0.97 -11.69 -10.68
N VAL A 59 0.51 -12.66 -9.88
CA VAL A 59 0.21 -12.44 -8.44
C VAL A 59 1.44 -11.91 -7.72
N ARG A 60 2.62 -12.54 -7.92
CA ARG A 60 3.87 -12.11 -7.29
C ARG A 60 4.25 -10.69 -7.70
N GLU A 61 4.21 -10.39 -8.99
CA GLU A 61 4.57 -9.07 -9.50
C GLU A 61 3.64 -7.96 -8.97
N VAL A 62 2.34 -8.23 -8.86
CA VAL A 62 1.39 -7.28 -8.26
C VAL A 62 1.70 -7.04 -6.78
N MET A 63 2.01 -8.09 -6.02
CA MET A 63 2.37 -7.94 -4.60
C MET A 63 3.68 -7.14 -4.42
N GLU A 64 4.70 -7.45 -5.20
CA GLU A 64 5.98 -6.72 -5.18
C GLU A 64 5.78 -5.25 -5.58
N ARG A 65 4.96 -4.98 -6.60
CA ARG A 65 4.64 -3.61 -7.03
C ARG A 65 3.92 -2.84 -5.94
N ARG A 66 2.95 -3.46 -5.26
CA ARG A 66 2.21 -2.84 -4.15
C ARG A 66 3.16 -2.50 -3.00
N GLU A 67 4.03 -3.43 -2.63
CA GLU A 67 4.99 -3.20 -1.56
C GLU A 67 5.95 -2.05 -1.89
N LYS A 68 6.43 -1.99 -3.15
CA LYS A 68 7.25 -0.88 -3.62
C LYS A 68 6.54 0.46 -3.50
N ILE A 69 5.27 0.54 -3.93
CA ILE A 69 4.46 1.76 -3.83
C ILE A 69 4.26 2.17 -2.37
N GLU A 70 3.95 1.24 -1.46
CA GLU A 70 3.83 1.53 -0.03
C GLU A 70 5.14 2.01 0.58
N ARG A 71 6.27 1.42 0.21
CA ARG A 71 7.61 1.87 0.66
C ARG A 71 7.90 3.28 0.16
N GLU A 72 7.64 3.55 -1.12
CA GLU A 72 7.81 4.89 -1.71
C GLU A 72 6.89 5.92 -1.05
N ARG A 73 5.63 5.58 -0.78
CA ARG A 73 4.68 6.42 -0.05
C ARG A 73 5.18 6.71 1.36
N ARG A 74 5.60 5.70 2.12
CA ARG A 74 6.17 5.90 3.47
C ARG A 74 7.42 6.76 3.46
N GLN A 75 8.31 6.57 2.48
CA GLN A 75 9.50 7.41 2.33
C GLN A 75 9.14 8.85 1.95
N GLN A 76 8.14 9.04 1.09
CA GLN A 76 7.62 10.37 0.75
C GLN A 76 6.96 11.01 1.96
N GLU A 77 6.18 10.30 2.76
CA GLU A 77 5.58 10.81 3.99
C GLU A 77 6.63 11.17 5.03
N GLN A 78 7.69 10.37 5.19
CA GLN A 78 8.83 10.73 6.05
C GLN A 78 9.56 11.98 5.57
N LYS A 79 9.68 12.17 4.25
CA LYS A 79 10.33 13.36 3.66
C LYS A 79 9.42 14.60 3.67
N ALA A 80 8.13 14.43 3.41
CA ALA A 80 7.14 15.49 3.29
C ALA A 80 6.61 15.94 4.66
N SER A 81 6.60 15.05 5.66
CA SER A 81 6.18 15.42 7.01
C SER A 81 7.15 16.39 7.69
N GLY A 82 8.42 16.49 7.26
CA GLY A 82 9.42 17.28 7.99
C GLY A 82 9.40 16.97 9.49
N ALA A 83 8.93 15.78 9.87
CA ALA A 83 8.64 15.45 11.25
C ALA A 83 9.98 15.25 11.92
N THR A 84 10.43 16.29 12.63
CA THR A 84 11.43 16.15 13.67
C THR A 84 11.05 14.90 14.46
N PRO A 85 11.93 13.88 14.54
CA PRO A 85 11.60 12.70 15.33
C PRO A 85 11.26 13.20 16.73
N ILE A 86 10.01 12.99 17.18
CA ILE A 86 9.55 13.41 18.51
C ILE A 86 10.53 12.80 19.50
N THR A 87 11.35 13.64 20.13
CA THR A 87 12.40 13.18 21.04
C THR A 87 11.81 12.96 22.42
N ARG A 88 12.49 12.16 23.26
CA ARG A 88 12.12 12.06 24.68
C ARG A 88 12.10 13.43 25.37
N ALA A 89 12.99 14.33 24.97
CA ALA A 89 13.04 15.70 25.48
C ALA A 89 11.78 16.50 25.13
N ASP A 90 11.20 16.30 23.94
CA ASP A 90 9.95 16.95 23.53
C ASP A 90 8.76 16.46 24.37
N ILE A 91 8.74 15.15 24.68
CA ILE A 91 7.72 14.55 25.56
C ILE A 91 7.84 15.12 26.98
N GLU A 92 9.06 15.17 27.55
CA GLU A 92 9.31 15.73 28.87
C GLU A 92 8.95 17.22 28.97
N ALA A 93 9.27 18.01 27.94
CA ALA A 93 8.92 19.42 27.87
C ALA A 93 7.40 19.65 27.85
N LEU A 94 6.66 18.80 27.14
CA LEU A 94 5.19 18.84 27.13
C LEU A 94 4.59 18.42 28.48
N THR A 95 5.13 17.37 29.11
CA THR A 95 4.70 16.95 30.46
C THR A 95 4.91 18.06 31.48
N ALA A 96 6.05 18.75 31.44
CA ALA A 96 6.31 19.90 32.32
C ALA A 96 5.31 21.05 32.10
N ARG A 97 4.98 21.36 30.84
CA ARG A 97 3.95 22.38 30.52
C ARG A 97 2.56 21.99 31.00
N ILE A 98 2.18 20.72 30.88
CA ILE A 98 0.89 20.22 31.37
C ILE A 98 0.83 20.35 32.90
N ALA A 99 1.90 20.01 33.61
CA ALA A 99 1.96 20.15 35.06
C ALA A 99 1.85 21.61 35.51
N GLU A 100 2.56 22.52 34.83
CA GLU A 100 2.49 23.96 35.11
C GLU A 100 1.09 24.52 34.85
N LEU A 101 0.49 24.22 33.70
CA LEU A 101 -0.87 24.66 33.38
C LEU A 101 -1.90 24.09 34.36
N SER A 102 -1.74 22.83 34.78
CA SER A 102 -2.62 22.22 35.77
C SER A 102 -2.54 22.92 37.12
N ARG A 103 -1.33 23.31 37.54
CA ARG A 103 -1.11 24.08 38.76
C ARG A 103 -1.75 25.47 38.68
N GLN A 104 -1.58 26.18 37.56
CA GLN A 104 -2.19 27.49 37.35
C GLN A 104 -3.72 27.43 37.39
N ILE A 105 -4.32 26.39 36.79
CA ILE A 105 -5.76 26.16 36.86
C ILE A 105 -6.21 25.93 38.31
N GLU A 106 -5.45 25.17 39.09
CA GLU A 106 -5.79 24.88 40.49
C GLU A 106 -5.66 26.13 41.38
N GLU A 107 -4.64 26.96 41.16
CA GLU A 107 -4.47 28.25 41.84
C GLU A 107 -5.60 29.24 41.48
N LEU A 108 -5.98 29.34 40.21
CA LEU A 108 -7.12 30.15 39.76
C LEU A 108 -8.44 29.65 40.36
N LYS A 109 -8.64 28.34 40.42
CA LYS A 109 -9.84 27.75 41.03
C LYS A 109 -9.92 28.09 42.52
N LYS A 110 -8.81 27.94 43.27
CA LYS A 110 -8.72 28.32 44.69
C LYS A 110 -8.90 29.82 44.92
N ALA A 111 -8.45 30.66 43.98
CA ALA A 111 -8.67 32.11 44.02
C ALA A 111 -10.12 32.50 43.71
N SER A 112 -10.85 31.69 42.93
CA SER A 112 -12.28 31.92 42.61
C SER A 112 -13.27 31.35 43.65
N GLU A 113 -12.82 30.43 44.51
CA GLU A 113 -13.61 29.84 45.60
C GLU A 113 -13.48 30.62 46.93
N LYS A 114 -12.72 31.72 46.96
CA LYS A 114 -12.68 32.71 48.03
C LYS A 114 -13.52 33.93 47.67
#